data_AF-A0A483EY64-F1
#
_entry.id   AF-A0A483EY64-F1
#
_cell.length_a   1.000
_cell.length_b   1.000
_cell.length_c   1.000
_cell.angle_alpha   90.00
_cell.angle_beta   90.00
_cell.angle_gamma   90.00
#
_symmetry.space_group_name_H-M   'P 1'
#
loop_
_entity.id
_entity.type
_entity.pdbx_description
1 polymer ?
#
loop_
_entity_poly.entity_id
_entity_poly.type
_entity_poly.pdbx_seq_one_letter_code
_entity_poly.pdbx_strand_id
1 'polypeptide(L)'
;MKRRDFIKATVPIVAFSQLSNHSNAGTSIPTAQYRNIITCDCLDDLLQTEPEYEGQSLLLIRAIINGPVLNEIFIHDSYDLSSEQDGVSIFRTKNGACWKADISNGYNPLLLGFTESDNNLAECINRLILIIVKKAVSNSTDYIYNYTIKIAPPSNDAKCYYMKHSIVSPSF
;
A
#
# COMPACT_ATOMS: atom_id res chain seq x y z
N MET A 1 0.27 -19.88 42.72
CA MET A 1 -0.23 -19.11 41.55
C MET A 1 0.99 -18.66 40.76
N LYS A 2 1.34 -19.35 39.65
CA LYS A 2 2.59 -19.13 38.90
C LYS A 2 2.48 -17.88 38.01
N ARG A 3 3.45 -16.96 38.17
CA ARG A 3 3.69 -15.81 37.28
C ARG A 3 3.94 -16.31 35.85
N ARG A 4 3.30 -15.69 34.86
CA ARG A 4 3.61 -15.86 33.44
C ARG A 4 4.61 -14.78 33.05
N ASP A 5 5.80 -15.20 32.65
CA ASP A 5 6.85 -14.34 32.13
C ASP A 5 6.48 -13.86 30.72
N PHE A 6 6.45 -12.55 30.51
CA PHE A 6 6.30 -11.95 29.19
C PHE A 6 7.64 -11.97 28.46
N ILE A 7 7.71 -12.73 27.37
CA ILE A 7 8.84 -12.69 26.44
C ILE A 7 8.76 -11.35 25.70
N LYS A 8 9.70 -10.44 25.99
CA LYS A 8 9.95 -9.25 25.17
C LYS A 8 10.62 -9.71 23.87
N ALA A 9 9.85 -9.79 22.79
CA ALA A 9 10.41 -9.89 21.45
C ALA A 9 10.86 -8.49 21.00
N THR A 10 12.15 -8.20 21.16
CA THR A 10 12.79 -7.03 20.55
C THR A 10 12.88 -7.31 19.05
N VAL A 11 12.07 -6.62 18.23
CA VAL A 11 12.22 -6.64 16.78
C VAL A 11 13.46 -5.81 16.43
N PRO A 12 14.47 -6.36 15.75
CA PRO A 12 15.64 -5.59 15.36
C PRO A 12 15.24 -4.58 14.27
N ILE A 13 15.44 -3.29 14.56
CA ILE A 13 15.49 -2.22 13.57
C ILE A 13 16.74 -2.50 12.73
N VAL A 14 16.57 -2.90 11.48
CA VAL A 14 17.70 -3.06 10.56
C VAL A 14 18.15 -1.66 10.16
N ALA A 15 19.22 -1.21 10.80
CA ALA A 15 19.95 -0.02 10.39
C ALA A 15 20.57 -0.27 9.00
N PHE A 16 20.27 0.61 8.04
CA PHE A 16 20.97 0.65 6.76
C PHE A 16 22.39 1.21 7.00
N SER A 17 23.36 0.33 7.27
CA SER A 17 24.78 0.66 7.21
C SER A 17 25.41 0.08 5.94
N GLN A 18 26.09 0.94 5.19
CA GLN A 18 26.83 0.63 3.98
C GLN A 18 27.83 -0.51 4.16
N LEU A 19 27.91 -1.42 3.17
CA LEU A 19 29.10 -2.26 2.97
C LEU A 19 29.43 -2.43 1.49
N SER A 20 30.73 -2.31 1.26
CA SER A 20 31.50 -2.19 0.04
C SER A 20 31.58 -3.46 -0.82
N ASN A 21 31.87 -3.22 -2.10
CA ASN A 21 32.22 -4.18 -3.15
C ASN A 21 33.05 -5.39 -2.68
N HIS A 22 32.54 -6.60 -2.93
CA HIS A 22 33.32 -7.74 -3.40
C HIS A 22 32.44 -8.68 -4.23
N SER A 23 32.94 -9.02 -5.42
CA SER A 23 32.35 -9.92 -6.41
C SER A 23 32.53 -11.40 -6.02
N ASN A 24 31.46 -12.19 -6.00
CA ASN A 24 31.39 -13.50 -6.68
C ASN A 24 30.06 -14.25 -6.46
N ALA A 25 29.61 -14.89 -7.55
CA ALA A 25 28.73 -16.06 -7.65
C ALA A 25 27.32 -16.04 -7.00
N GLY A 26 26.31 -15.92 -7.88
CA GLY A 26 25.21 -16.88 -7.91
C GLY A 26 24.29 -16.95 -6.69
N THR A 27 23.67 -15.84 -6.31
CA THR A 27 22.31 -15.80 -5.77
C THR A 27 21.75 -14.42 -6.11
N SER A 28 20.82 -14.35 -7.07
CA SER A 28 20.09 -13.11 -7.33
C SER A 28 19.13 -12.87 -6.16
N ILE A 29 19.67 -12.33 -5.07
CA ILE A 29 18.85 -11.59 -4.11
C ILE A 29 18.18 -10.49 -4.96
N PRO A 30 16.85 -10.28 -4.88
CA PRO A 30 16.16 -9.26 -5.65
C PRO A 30 16.45 -7.84 -5.10
N THR A 31 17.70 -7.56 -4.73
CA THR A 31 18.19 -6.23 -4.32
C THR A 31 18.48 -5.32 -5.50
N ALA A 32 18.42 -5.84 -6.74
CA ALA A 32 18.55 -5.03 -7.95
C ALA A 32 17.26 -4.28 -8.35
N GLN A 33 16.09 -4.72 -7.87
CA GLN A 33 14.80 -4.23 -8.35
C GLN A 33 14.47 -2.78 -7.92
N TYR A 34 15.12 -2.27 -6.87
CA TYR A 34 14.81 -0.95 -6.29
C TYR A 34 15.95 0.07 -6.43
N ARG A 35 16.94 -0.15 -7.31
CA ARG A 35 18.12 0.73 -7.42
C ARG A 35 17.79 2.17 -7.84
N ASN A 36 16.60 2.43 -8.40
CA ASN A 36 16.10 3.76 -8.77
C ASN A 36 14.59 3.88 -8.45
N ILE A 37 14.22 3.90 -7.17
CA ILE A 37 12.82 4.13 -6.78
C ILE A 37 12.52 5.63 -6.80
N ILE A 38 11.47 6.04 -7.52
CA ILE A 38 10.94 7.40 -7.44
C ILE A 38 10.23 7.55 -6.08
N THR A 39 10.29 8.72 -5.46
CA THR A 39 9.54 9.00 -4.23
C THR A 39 8.52 10.09 -4.48
N CYS A 40 7.27 9.86 -4.06
CA CYS A 40 6.19 10.84 -4.08
C CYS A 40 5.70 11.10 -2.65
N ASP A 41 5.51 12.37 -2.28
CA ASP A 41 5.09 12.72 -0.93
C ASP A 41 3.60 12.43 -0.71
N CYS A 42 2.77 12.64 -1.73
CA CYS A 42 1.33 12.38 -1.70
C CYS A 42 0.75 11.85 -3.03
N LEU A 43 -0.53 11.48 -3.03
CA LEU A 43 -1.20 10.99 -4.24
C LEU A 43 -1.24 12.02 -5.36
N ASP A 44 -1.35 13.31 -5.04
CA ASP A 44 -1.33 14.36 -6.07
C ASP A 44 -0.02 14.35 -6.86
N ASP A 45 1.12 14.11 -6.19
CA ASP A 45 2.43 13.96 -6.84
C ASP A 45 2.49 12.70 -7.70
N LEU A 46 1.97 11.57 -7.19
CA LEU A 46 1.90 10.30 -7.93
C LEU A 46 1.12 10.48 -9.24
N LEU A 47 -0.02 11.18 -9.21
CA LEU A 47 -0.86 11.42 -10.40
C LEU A 47 -0.18 12.33 -11.45
N GLN A 48 0.84 13.10 -11.07
CA GLN A 48 1.65 13.89 -12.01
C GLN A 48 2.94 13.17 -12.45
N THR A 49 3.29 12.06 -11.82
CA THR A 49 4.56 11.37 -12.03
C THR A 49 4.41 10.31 -13.12
N GLU A 50 4.93 10.60 -14.31
CA GLU A 50 4.94 9.65 -15.41
C GLU A 50 6.08 8.63 -15.28
N PRO A 51 5.83 7.34 -15.52
CA PRO A 51 6.87 6.33 -15.60
C PRO A 51 7.67 6.44 -16.90
N GLU A 52 8.92 6.02 -16.85
CA GLU A 52 9.86 5.98 -17.98
C GLU A 52 9.92 4.60 -18.64
N TYR A 53 9.63 3.53 -17.90
CA TYR A 53 9.72 2.15 -18.39
C TYR A 53 8.80 1.18 -17.63
N GLU A 54 8.46 0.07 -18.28
CA GLU A 54 7.68 -1.05 -17.71
C GLU A 54 8.31 -1.58 -16.41
N GLY A 55 7.47 -1.80 -15.39
CA GLY A 55 7.93 -2.33 -14.11
C GLY A 55 8.72 -1.34 -13.24
N GLN A 56 8.81 -0.07 -13.64
CA GLN A 56 9.39 0.97 -12.79
C GLN A 56 8.65 1.02 -11.44
N SER A 57 9.40 1.26 -10.37
CA SER A 57 8.86 1.32 -9.00
C SER A 57 8.84 2.75 -8.46
N LEU A 58 7.81 3.05 -7.68
CA LEU A 58 7.60 4.33 -7.02
C LEU A 58 7.20 4.07 -5.55
N LEU A 59 7.77 4.83 -4.63
CA LEU A 59 7.43 4.84 -3.21
C LEU A 59 6.54 6.04 -2.90
N LEU A 60 5.33 5.77 -2.44
CA LEU A 60 4.40 6.78 -1.95
C LEU A 60 4.53 6.92 -0.43
N ILE A 61 4.93 8.10 0.04
CA ILE A 61 5.12 8.35 1.48
C ILE A 61 3.78 8.47 2.20
N ARG A 62 2.80 9.20 1.65
CA ARG A 62 1.47 9.44 2.28
C ARG A 62 0.36 9.43 1.22
N ALA A 63 -0.88 9.21 1.63
CA ALA A 63 -2.02 9.40 0.72
C ALA A 63 -2.29 10.89 0.45
N ILE A 64 -2.25 11.69 1.52
CA ILE A 64 -2.54 13.12 1.54
C ILE A 64 -1.42 13.86 2.27
N ILE A 65 -1.20 15.12 1.91
CA ILE A 65 -0.23 16.00 2.59
C ILE A 65 -0.58 16.04 4.09
N ASN A 66 0.43 15.89 4.95
CA ASN A 66 0.28 15.80 6.42
C ASN A 66 -0.59 14.62 6.93
N GLY A 67 -0.99 13.68 6.08
CA GLY A 67 -1.65 12.43 6.49
C GLY A 67 -0.68 11.43 7.14
N PRO A 68 -1.11 10.21 7.49
CA PRO A 68 -0.20 9.19 8.01
C PRO A 68 0.87 8.78 6.97
N VAL A 69 2.03 8.34 7.46
CA VAL A 69 3.05 7.68 6.62
C VAL A 69 2.54 6.29 6.25
N LEU A 70 2.57 5.98 4.96
CA LEU A 70 2.14 4.71 4.39
C LEU A 70 3.31 3.87 3.86
N ASN A 71 4.26 4.51 3.16
CA ASN A 71 5.36 3.84 2.45
C ASN A 71 4.85 2.72 1.52
N GLU A 72 3.86 3.03 0.68
CA GLU A 72 3.29 2.08 -0.28
C GLU A 72 4.13 2.06 -1.56
N ILE A 73 4.37 0.86 -2.08
CA ILE A 73 5.08 0.67 -3.35
C ILE A 73 4.06 0.62 -4.48
N PHE A 74 4.37 1.31 -5.57
CA PHE A 74 3.65 1.27 -6.82
C PHE A 74 4.58 0.75 -7.92
N ILE A 75 4.02 -0.03 -8.83
CA ILE A 75 4.72 -0.60 -9.98
C ILE A 75 3.98 -0.17 -11.24
N HIS A 76 4.72 0.37 -12.22
CA HIS A 76 4.15 0.73 -13.51
C HIS A 76 3.82 -0.52 -14.32
N ASP A 77 2.60 -0.57 -14.86
CA ASP A 77 2.16 -1.56 -15.84
C ASP A 77 1.75 -0.86 -17.14
N SER A 78 2.64 -0.90 -18.13
CA SER A 78 2.48 -0.34 -19.47
C SER A 78 1.53 -1.15 -20.36
N TYR A 79 1.22 -2.40 -19.99
CA TYR A 79 0.29 -3.24 -20.72
C TYR A 79 -1.16 -2.98 -20.29
N ASP A 80 -1.38 -2.43 -19.10
CA ASP A 80 -2.70 -2.03 -18.63
C ASP A 80 -3.11 -0.66 -19.20
N LEU A 81 -3.79 -0.69 -20.35
CA LEU A 81 -4.22 0.52 -21.06
C LEU A 81 -5.64 1.00 -20.73
N SER A 82 -6.43 0.22 -19.98
CA SER A 82 -7.88 0.46 -19.87
C SER A 82 -8.48 0.24 -18.49
N SER A 83 -7.77 -0.37 -17.53
CA SER A 83 -8.32 -0.52 -16.18
C SER A 83 -8.64 0.85 -15.59
N GLU A 84 -9.88 0.99 -15.11
CA GLU A 84 -10.35 2.19 -14.43
C GLU A 84 -9.57 2.40 -13.13
N GLN A 85 -9.24 3.66 -12.84
CA GLN A 85 -8.73 4.01 -11.52
C GLN A 85 -9.77 3.74 -10.45
N ASP A 86 -9.33 3.21 -9.31
CA ASP A 86 -10.19 2.85 -8.19
C ASP A 86 -9.83 3.58 -6.88
N GLY A 87 -8.75 4.37 -6.91
CA GLY A 87 -8.26 5.15 -5.79
C GLY A 87 -7.58 4.33 -4.69
N VAL A 88 -7.30 3.05 -4.90
CA VAL A 88 -6.62 2.20 -3.90
C VAL A 88 -5.60 1.23 -4.47
N SER A 89 -5.77 0.76 -5.71
CA SER A 89 -4.84 -0.18 -6.35
C SER A 89 -4.50 0.14 -7.79
N ILE A 90 -5.31 0.96 -8.48
CA ILE A 90 -5.05 1.42 -9.83
C ILE A 90 -5.17 2.94 -9.84
N PHE A 91 -4.09 3.60 -10.26
CA PHE A 91 -3.99 5.04 -10.39
C PHE A 91 -3.54 5.39 -11.80
N ARG A 92 -4.14 6.41 -12.37
CA ARG A 92 -3.83 6.91 -13.71
C ARG A 92 -3.16 8.26 -13.60
N THR A 93 -2.00 8.39 -14.21
CA THR A 93 -1.33 9.69 -14.30
C THR A 93 -2.11 10.64 -15.20
N LYS A 94 -1.73 11.91 -15.21
CA LYS A 94 -2.31 12.94 -16.08
C LYS A 94 -2.32 12.54 -17.57
N ASN A 95 -1.30 11.81 -18.05
CA ASN A 95 -1.25 11.34 -19.43
C ASN A 95 -1.74 9.89 -19.61
N GLY A 96 -2.28 9.26 -18.56
CA GLY A 96 -2.96 7.96 -18.63
C GLY A 96 -2.10 6.73 -18.34
N ALA A 97 -0.84 6.90 -17.96
CA ALA A 97 0.02 5.79 -17.52
C ALA A 97 -0.55 5.13 -16.24
N CYS A 98 -0.37 3.82 -16.11
CA CYS A 98 -0.92 3.04 -15.01
C CYS A 98 0.11 2.81 -13.91
N TRP A 99 -0.16 3.31 -12.71
CA TRP A 99 0.52 2.88 -11.48
C TRP A 99 -0.35 1.88 -10.74
N LYS A 100 0.20 0.71 -10.42
CA LYS A 100 -0.49 -0.32 -9.62
C LYS A 100 0.12 -0.41 -8.22
N ALA A 101 -0.70 -0.32 -7.19
CA ALA A 101 -0.23 -0.53 -5.82
C ALA A 101 0.20 -1.99 -5.64
N ASP A 102 1.28 -2.22 -4.89
CA ASP A 102 1.67 -3.56 -4.47
C ASP A 102 0.70 -4.08 -3.40
N ILE A 103 -0.22 -4.93 -3.84
CA ILE A 103 -1.25 -5.57 -3.02
C ILE A 103 -0.86 -6.97 -2.55
N SER A 104 0.41 -7.38 -2.68
CA SER A 104 0.88 -8.72 -2.28
C SER A 104 0.59 -9.04 -0.81
N ASN A 105 0.52 -8.00 0.03
CA ASN A 105 0.18 -8.10 1.47
C ASN A 105 -1.24 -7.59 1.79
N GLY A 106 -2.08 -7.37 0.79
CA GLY A 106 -3.42 -6.82 0.93
C GLY A 106 -3.54 -5.33 0.59
N TYR A 107 -4.78 -4.86 0.53
CA TYR A 107 -5.17 -3.49 0.21
C TYR A 107 -5.05 -2.58 1.43
N ASN A 108 -4.44 -1.41 1.26
CA ASN A 108 -4.34 -0.40 2.31
C ASN A 108 -5.53 0.57 2.23
N PRO A 109 -6.49 0.56 3.18
CA PRO A 109 -7.63 1.47 3.15
C PRO A 109 -7.23 2.93 3.37
N LEU A 110 -6.05 3.22 3.95
CA LEU A 110 -5.63 4.59 4.22
C LEU A 110 -5.35 5.39 2.94
N LEU A 111 -5.11 4.72 1.81
CA LEU A 111 -5.02 5.34 0.48
C LEU A 111 -6.31 6.06 0.08
N LEU A 112 -7.45 5.70 0.68
CA LEU A 112 -8.75 6.34 0.43
C LEU A 112 -8.94 7.66 1.20
N GLY A 113 -7.85 8.26 1.69
CA GLY A 113 -7.85 9.59 2.32
C GLY A 113 -8.10 9.55 3.83
N PHE A 114 -7.41 8.66 4.55
CA PHE A 114 -7.46 8.69 6.01
C PHE A 114 -6.83 9.97 6.57
N THR A 115 -7.52 10.63 7.49
CA THR A 115 -7.02 11.79 8.26
C THR A 115 -7.12 11.49 9.76
N GLU A 116 -6.12 11.91 10.54
CA GLU A 116 -6.18 11.76 12.00
C GLU A 116 -7.25 12.65 12.65
N SER A 117 -7.51 13.84 12.07
CA SER A 117 -8.53 14.77 12.58
C SER A 117 -9.92 14.14 12.55
N ASP A 118 -10.24 13.47 11.44
CA ASP A 118 -11.56 12.91 11.24
C ASP A 118 -11.63 11.49 11.83
N ASN A 119 -10.48 10.81 11.92
CA ASN A 119 -10.36 9.43 12.40
C ASN A 119 -11.40 8.53 11.71
N ASN A 120 -11.35 8.57 10.38
CA ASN A 120 -12.32 8.03 9.44
C ASN A 120 -11.96 6.61 8.94
N LEU A 121 -11.15 5.85 9.68
CA LEU A 121 -10.67 4.54 9.25
C LEU A 121 -11.81 3.57 8.89
N ALA A 122 -12.89 3.55 9.67
CA ALA A 122 -14.05 2.70 9.39
C ALA A 122 -14.74 3.07 8.06
N GLU A 123 -14.77 4.36 7.70
CA GLU A 123 -15.31 4.81 6.41
C GLU A 123 -14.40 4.40 5.26
N CYS A 124 -13.08 4.54 5.42
CA CYS A 124 -12.09 4.06 4.46
C CYS A 124 -12.24 2.54 4.21
N ILE A 125 -12.41 1.75 5.28
CA ILE A 125 -12.64 0.30 5.17
C ILE A 125 -13.95 0.00 4.43
N ASN A 126 -15.05 0.66 4.79
CA ASN A 126 -16.34 0.44 4.13
C ASN A 126 -16.27 0.77 2.63
N ARG A 127 -15.62 1.87 2.25
CA ARG A 127 -15.38 2.22 0.84
C ARG A 127 -14.53 1.16 0.13
N LEU A 128 -13.46 0.69 0.77
CA LEU A 128 -12.59 -0.36 0.22
C LEU A 128 -13.36 -1.66 -0.02
N ILE A 129 -14.22 -2.08 0.91
CA ILE A 129 -15.03 -3.28 0.76
C ILE A 129 -15.92 -3.18 -0.50
N LEU A 130 -16.56 -2.03 -0.73
CA LEU A 130 -17.38 -1.82 -1.92
C LEU A 130 -16.56 -1.90 -3.21
N ILE A 131 -15.34 -1.33 -3.23
CA ILE A 131 -14.42 -1.41 -4.37
C ILE A 131 -14.05 -2.87 -4.67
N ILE A 132 -13.65 -3.61 -3.64
CA ILE A 132 -13.26 -5.02 -3.75
C ILE A 132 -14.44 -5.87 -4.24
N VAL A 133 -15.63 -5.69 -3.68
CA VAL A 133 -16.84 -6.40 -4.09
C VAL A 133 -17.20 -6.07 -5.54
N LYS A 134 -17.16 -4.80 -5.94
CA LYS A 134 -17.41 -4.40 -7.33
C LYS A 134 -16.45 -5.12 -8.29
N LYS A 135 -15.16 -5.19 -7.94
CA LYS A 135 -14.17 -5.93 -8.73
C LYS A 135 -14.47 -7.42 -8.79
N ALA A 136 -14.81 -8.04 -7.66
CA ALA A 136 -15.14 -9.46 -7.61
C ALA A 136 -16.37 -9.81 -8.45
N VAL A 137 -17.39 -8.93 -8.47
CA VAL A 137 -18.60 -9.11 -9.29
C VAL A 137 -18.30 -8.89 -10.79
N SER A 138 -17.49 -7.89 -11.13
CA SER A 138 -17.14 -7.59 -12.52
C SER A 138 -16.18 -8.61 -13.13
N ASN A 139 -15.29 -9.18 -12.33
CA ASN A 139 -14.36 -10.22 -12.76
C ASN A 139 -15.09 -11.57 -12.75
N SER A 140 -15.71 -11.93 -13.87
CA SER A 140 -16.27 -13.27 -14.07
C SER A 140 -15.14 -14.30 -14.20
N THR A 141 -14.51 -14.64 -13.09
CA THR A 141 -13.44 -15.63 -13.03
C THR A 141 -13.90 -16.86 -12.29
N ASP A 142 -13.53 -18.04 -12.78
CA ASP A 142 -13.76 -19.33 -12.09
C ASP A 142 -12.90 -19.50 -10.82
N TYR A 143 -12.12 -18.48 -10.44
CA TYR A 143 -11.22 -18.47 -9.30
C TYR A 143 -11.74 -17.56 -8.18
N ILE A 144 -11.74 -18.08 -6.95
CA ILE A 144 -12.00 -17.30 -5.74
C ILE A 144 -10.68 -16.64 -5.32
N TYR A 145 -10.57 -15.33 -5.54
CA TYR A 145 -9.46 -14.55 -5.00
C TYR A 145 -9.76 -14.12 -3.57
N ASN A 146 -8.85 -14.42 -2.65
CA ASN A 146 -8.91 -13.86 -1.31
C ASN A 146 -8.40 -12.42 -1.35
N TYR A 147 -9.24 -11.49 -0.91
CA TYR A 147 -8.85 -10.09 -0.72
C TYR A 147 -8.57 -9.82 0.75
N THR A 148 -7.36 -9.33 1.04
CA THR A 148 -6.93 -8.95 2.39
C THR A 148 -6.97 -7.44 2.54
N ILE A 149 -7.49 -6.93 3.64
CA ILE A 149 -7.34 -5.52 4.04
C ILE A 149 -6.19 -5.46 5.04
N LYS A 150 -5.13 -4.70 4.72
CA LYS A 150 -3.97 -4.49 5.61
C LYS A 150 -4.10 -3.14 6.32
N ILE A 151 -3.90 -3.13 7.63
CA ILE A 151 -3.88 -1.91 8.44
C ILE A 151 -2.60 -1.94 9.26
N ALA A 152 -1.67 -1.02 8.95
CA ALA A 152 -0.46 -0.86 9.74
C ALA A 152 -0.82 -0.26 11.11
N PRO A 153 -0.09 -0.60 12.20
CA PRO A 153 -0.28 0.09 13.47
C PRO A 153 0.05 1.59 13.30
N PRO A 154 -0.56 2.48 14.11
CA PRO A 154 -0.14 3.88 14.14
C PRO A 154 1.36 3.95 14.49
N SER A 155 2.08 4.91 13.92
CA SER A 155 3.50 5.10 14.21
C SER A 155 3.71 5.42 15.70
N ASN A 156 4.91 5.17 16.21
CA ASN A 156 5.23 5.28 17.65
C ASN A 156 4.98 6.68 18.26
N ASP A 157 4.84 7.71 17.43
CA ASP A 157 4.56 9.10 17.83
C ASP A 157 3.11 9.55 17.53
N ALA A 158 2.24 8.66 17.01
CA ALA A 158 0.89 8.97 16.57
C ALA A 158 -0.22 8.28 17.41
N LYS A 159 -1.35 8.98 17.49
CA LYS A 159 -2.58 8.68 18.22
C LYS A 159 -3.21 7.35 17.77
N CYS A 160 -3.92 6.68 18.67
CA CYS A 160 -4.58 5.40 18.39
C CYS A 160 -5.66 5.52 17.30
N TYR A 161 -5.93 4.45 16.56
CA TYR A 161 -7.17 4.32 15.81
C TYR A 161 -8.34 4.14 16.79
N TYR A 162 -9.42 4.88 16.58
CA TYR A 162 -10.68 4.67 17.31
C TYR A 162 -11.79 4.31 16.33
N MET A 163 -12.66 3.38 16.71
CA MET A 163 -13.84 3.02 15.93
C MET A 163 -14.94 4.08 16.15
N LYS A 164 -15.03 5.07 15.26
CA LYS A 164 -16.13 6.06 15.27
C LYS A 164 -17.39 5.56 14.56
N HIS A 165 -17.22 4.70 13.55
CA HIS A 165 -18.29 4.14 12.75
C HIS A 165 -18.19 2.61 12.71
N SER A 166 -19.32 1.94 12.46
CA SER A 166 -19.36 0.50 12.24
C SER A 166 -18.75 0.14 10.90
N ILE A 167 -18.00 -0.96 10.86
CA ILE A 167 -17.65 -1.64 9.62
C ILE A 167 -18.85 -2.49 9.22
N VAL A 168 -19.36 -2.28 8.01
CA VAL A 168 -20.59 -2.92 7.53
C VAL A 168 -20.25 -3.90 6.43
N SER A 169 -20.63 -5.17 6.59
CA SER A 169 -20.61 -6.13 5.48
C SER A 169 -21.68 -5.74 4.47
N PRO A 170 -21.36 -5.72 3.17
CA PRO A 170 -22.36 -5.60 2.12
C PRO A 170 -23.42 -6.70 2.27
N SER A 171 -24.67 -6.36 1.97
CA SER A 171 -25.73 -7.34 1.75
C SER A 171 -25.65 -7.86 0.32
N PHE A 172 -25.69 -9.18 0.14
CA PHE A 172 -25.67 -9.86 -1.15
C PHE A 172 -27.00 -10.56 -1.39
#